data_AF-A0A0D6EQ18-F1
#
_entry.id   AF-A0A0D6EQ18-F1
#
_cell.length_a   1.000
_cell.length_b   1.000
_cell.length_c   1.000
_cell.angle_alpha   90.00
_cell.angle_beta   90.00
_cell.angle_gamma   90.00
#
_symmetry.space_group_name_H-M   'P 1'
#
loop_
_entity.id
_entity.type
_entity.pdbx_description
1 polymer ?
#
loop_
_entity_poly.entity_id
_entity_poly.type
_entity_poly.pdbx_seq_one_letter_code
_entity_poly.pdbx_strand_id
1 'polypeptide(L)'
;MGNSSSKEKKAKLRASFPGGGGGAHDDGPSGAAGPAGEGQDPAPAPAGSSAASARGLGEASGGTGGTDTPAGGVGLDLTPSRSRSSTVNASTLSRTPTNSTTNASTTTTPLTPSSSAPDVPTTQTILSNPIGDSSSFTPGGSSSASGGGPSAGLLSTSPTSAPNKSGSGEFDIDDMISRLLDAGYSGKVTKSVCLKNAEITAICHAARDVFLSQPTLIELSPPVKIVGDVHGQYSDLIRLFEMCGFPPSANYLFLGDYVDRGKQSLETILLLLCYKVKYPENFFLLRGNHECANVTRVYGFYDECKRRCNIKIWKTFIDVFNCLPIAAVVASKIFCVHGGLSPSLGSMDDIRRIQRPTDVPDYGLLNDLLWSDPSDTALDWEDNERGVSYCFGKTVIGAFLARYDFDLICRAHMVVEDGYEFWNERTLVTIFSAPNYCGEFDNFGAVMSVSEDLLCAFELLKPLDTAQLKRELAKTRRRLSASVTAAPGST
;
A
#
# COMPACT_ATOMS: atom_id res chain seq x y z
N MET A 1 -35.02 -13.88 -31.87
CA MET A 1 -34.90 -14.16 -30.42
C MET A 1 -33.42 -14.29 -30.12
N GLY A 2 -32.79 -13.53 -29.24
CA GLY A 2 -33.17 -12.27 -28.59
C GLY A 2 -31.88 -11.69 -28.01
N ASN A 3 -31.55 -10.43 -28.31
CA ASN A 3 -30.30 -9.81 -27.88
C ASN A 3 -30.59 -8.45 -27.25
N SER A 4 -30.55 -8.36 -25.92
CA SER A 4 -30.53 -7.10 -25.17
C SER A 4 -30.21 -7.36 -23.70
N SER A 5 -29.03 -6.95 -23.24
CA SER A 5 -28.80 -6.24 -21.97
C SER A 5 -27.29 -6.18 -21.68
N SER A 6 -26.61 -5.15 -22.19
CA SER A 6 -25.19 -4.89 -21.89
C SER A 6 -24.82 -3.40 -21.97
N LYS A 7 -25.76 -2.51 -21.63
CA LYS A 7 -25.54 -1.05 -21.67
C LYS A 7 -26.05 -0.26 -20.44
N GLU A 8 -26.44 -0.93 -19.36
CA GLU A 8 -27.09 -0.28 -18.22
C GLU A 8 -26.55 -0.74 -16.85
N LYS A 9 -25.21 -0.83 -16.75
CA LYS A 9 -24.47 -1.01 -15.48
C LYS A 9 -23.27 -0.04 -15.36
N LYS A 10 -23.39 1.18 -15.89
CA LYS A 10 -22.50 2.31 -15.57
C LYS A 10 -23.21 3.32 -14.65
N ALA A 11 -23.39 2.95 -13.38
CA ALA A 11 -23.67 3.85 -12.26
C ALA A 11 -23.59 3.07 -10.94
N LYS A 12 -23.04 3.68 -9.88
CA LYS A 12 -22.85 3.12 -8.52
C LYS A 12 -21.86 1.95 -8.38
N LEU A 13 -20.57 2.27 -8.37
CA LEU A 13 -19.75 1.91 -7.20
C LEU A 13 -19.38 3.22 -6.50
N ARG A 14 -19.64 3.29 -5.19
CA ARG A 14 -19.29 4.44 -4.34
C ARG A 14 -18.90 3.88 -2.99
N ALA A 15 -17.63 3.99 -2.64
CA ALA A 15 -17.13 3.51 -1.35
C ALA A 15 -17.79 4.31 -0.21
N SER A 16 -18.33 3.62 0.79
CA SER A 16 -18.91 4.23 1.98
C SER A 16 -18.03 3.97 3.19
N PHE A 17 -17.37 5.01 3.69
CA PHE A 17 -16.68 4.96 4.99
C PHE A 17 -17.69 4.99 6.15
N PRO A 18 -17.59 4.11 7.14
CA PRO A 18 -18.25 4.28 8.43
C PRO A 18 -17.39 5.14 9.37
N GLY A 19 -17.85 6.34 9.69
CA GLY A 19 -17.22 7.19 10.71
C GLY A 19 -17.45 6.65 12.12
N GLY A 20 -16.43 6.72 12.99
CA GLY A 20 -16.51 6.27 14.37
C GLY A 20 -17.17 7.30 15.31
N GLY A 21 -18.06 6.83 16.19
CA GLY A 21 -18.54 7.56 17.37
C GLY A 21 -17.99 6.89 18.63
N GLY A 22 -17.33 7.66 19.50
CA GLY A 22 -16.64 7.14 20.68
C GLY A 22 -17.53 6.95 21.92
N GLY A 23 -17.09 6.07 22.82
CA GLY A 23 -17.65 5.90 24.16
C GLY A 23 -16.62 5.32 25.12
N ALA A 24 -16.33 6.05 26.20
CA ALA A 24 -15.49 5.70 27.34
C ALA A 24 -16.06 6.44 28.57
N HIS A 25 -15.88 6.06 29.84
CA HIS A 25 -15.02 5.06 30.47
C HIS A 25 -15.74 4.48 31.73
N ASP A 26 -15.08 3.51 32.39
CA ASP A 26 -15.15 3.01 33.79
C ASP A 26 -15.83 3.88 34.90
N ASP A 27 -16.16 3.38 36.12
CA ASP A 27 -15.44 2.38 36.93
C ASP A 27 -16.33 1.69 38.02
N GLY A 28 -15.79 0.67 38.71
CA GLY A 28 -16.46 -0.14 39.75
C GLY A 28 -16.61 0.52 41.13
N PRO A 29 -17.10 -0.23 42.16
CA PRO A 29 -16.17 -1.10 42.88
C PRO A 29 -16.74 -2.45 43.45
N SER A 30 -15.83 -3.18 44.09
CA SER A 30 -15.91 -4.54 44.68
C SER A 30 -16.87 -4.79 45.87
N GLY A 31 -17.26 -6.06 46.10
CA GLY A 31 -17.73 -6.51 47.43
C GLY A 31 -18.28 -7.95 47.52
N ALA A 32 -17.55 -8.85 48.16
CA ALA A 32 -17.77 -10.31 48.29
C ALA A 32 -19.06 -10.84 48.96
N ALA A 33 -19.27 -12.16 48.77
CA ALA A 33 -19.98 -13.14 49.61
C ALA A 33 -21.52 -13.26 49.55
N GLY A 34 -22.00 -14.52 49.52
CA GLY A 34 -23.35 -14.96 49.95
C GLY A 34 -23.21 -16.08 50.99
N PRO A 35 -24.21 -16.97 51.21
CA PRO A 35 -25.58 -17.00 50.67
C PRO A 35 -26.66 -17.23 51.77
N ALA A 36 -27.88 -17.61 51.33
CA ALA A 36 -28.98 -18.27 52.07
C ALA A 36 -30.02 -17.41 52.83
N GLY A 37 -31.27 -17.91 52.85
CA GLY A 37 -32.34 -17.47 53.75
C GLY A 37 -33.68 -17.10 53.07
N GLU A 38 -34.60 -18.07 52.97
CA GLU A 38 -36.02 -17.82 52.62
C GLU A 38 -36.75 -17.16 53.81
N GLY A 39 -37.79 -16.33 53.58
CA GLY A 39 -38.66 -15.88 54.68
C GLY A 39 -39.63 -14.71 54.44
N GLN A 40 -40.83 -15.03 53.96
CA GLN A 40 -42.14 -14.47 54.38
C GLN A 40 -42.47 -12.95 54.28
N ASP A 41 -43.47 -12.67 53.44
CA ASP A 41 -44.49 -11.61 53.56
C ASP A 41 -45.16 -11.57 54.97
N PRO A 42 -45.87 -10.48 55.42
CA PRO A 42 -46.70 -9.59 54.58
C PRO A 42 -46.80 -8.08 54.96
N ALA A 43 -47.66 -7.41 54.18
CA ALA A 43 -48.33 -6.08 54.29
C ALA A 43 -48.78 -5.64 55.72
N PRO A 44 -49.17 -4.35 56.01
CA PRO A 44 -49.97 -3.47 55.14
C PRO A 44 -49.72 -1.93 55.17
N ALA A 45 -50.46 -1.20 54.30
CA ALA A 45 -50.65 0.26 54.32
C ALA A 45 -51.67 0.70 55.41
N PRO A 46 -51.87 2.01 55.72
CA PRO A 46 -52.71 2.88 54.88
C PRO A 46 -52.47 4.43 54.92
N ALA A 47 -53.15 5.16 54.00
CA ALA A 47 -53.61 6.56 54.07
C ALA A 47 -52.60 7.74 54.24
N GLY A 48 -52.82 8.93 53.66
CA GLY A 48 -53.87 9.40 52.73
C GLY A 48 -53.85 10.94 52.53
N SER A 49 -54.67 11.45 51.60
CA SER A 49 -55.00 12.90 51.34
C SER A 49 -53.85 13.87 50.94
N SER A 50 -54.04 14.90 50.09
CA SER A 50 -55.22 15.44 49.37
C SER A 50 -54.84 16.48 48.28
N ALA A 51 -55.67 16.60 47.23
CA ALA A 51 -56.14 17.83 46.52
C ALA A 51 -55.22 19.05 46.23
N ALA A 52 -55.32 19.81 45.13
CA ALA A 52 -56.14 19.75 43.89
C ALA A 52 -55.73 20.86 42.88
N SER A 53 -56.37 20.86 41.68
CA SER A 53 -56.48 21.97 40.67
C SER A 53 -55.31 22.12 39.66
N ALA A 54 -55.53 22.36 38.35
CA ALA A 54 -56.77 22.50 37.56
C ALA A 54 -56.60 22.14 36.04
N ARG A 55 -57.73 21.80 35.40
CA ARG A 55 -58.19 21.99 33.98
C ARG A 55 -57.16 22.42 32.89
N GLY A 56 -57.20 21.94 31.63
CA GLY A 56 -58.09 20.98 30.92
C GLY A 56 -58.36 21.39 29.44
N LEU A 57 -58.58 20.39 28.56
CA LEU A 57 -59.09 20.46 27.16
C LEU A 57 -58.17 20.95 26.01
N GLY A 58 -58.29 20.28 24.84
CA GLY A 58 -58.25 20.95 23.52
C GLY A 58 -57.40 20.30 22.41
N GLU A 59 -58.00 19.44 21.56
CA GLU A 59 -57.49 19.11 20.22
C GLU A 59 -58.19 19.92 19.10
N ALA A 60 -57.54 19.94 17.92
CA ALA A 60 -58.11 20.06 16.56
C ALA A 60 -58.29 21.42 15.81
N SER A 61 -57.48 21.57 14.73
CA SER A 61 -57.89 21.85 13.32
C SER A 61 -57.88 23.27 12.68
N GLY A 62 -57.53 23.30 11.36
CA GLY A 62 -57.59 24.42 10.37
C GLY A 62 -56.29 25.22 10.20
N GLY A 63 -55.69 25.55 9.04
CA GLY A 63 -55.99 25.48 7.58
C GLY A 63 -54.78 26.11 6.80
N THR A 64 -54.70 26.38 5.48
CA THR A 64 -55.46 26.05 4.24
C THR A 64 -54.69 26.59 2.99
N GLY A 65 -54.51 25.80 1.91
CA GLY A 65 -54.16 26.26 0.53
C GLY A 65 -52.69 26.09 0.06
N GLY A 66 -52.40 25.77 -1.22
CA GLY A 66 -53.25 25.43 -2.37
C GLY A 66 -52.46 25.23 -3.70
N THR A 67 -53.13 24.67 -4.74
CA THR A 67 -52.79 24.61 -6.21
C THR A 67 -51.48 23.95 -6.67
N ASP A 68 -51.35 23.25 -7.81
CA ASP A 68 -52.30 22.76 -8.83
C ASP A 68 -51.67 21.63 -9.67
N THR A 69 -52.50 20.78 -10.30
CA THR A 69 -52.15 19.97 -11.49
C THR A 69 -53.36 19.85 -12.41
N PRO A 70 -53.16 19.72 -13.73
CA PRO A 70 -53.90 18.67 -14.43
C PRO A 70 -53.10 17.93 -15.52
N ALA A 71 -53.55 16.73 -15.86
CA ALA A 71 -53.08 15.95 -17.00
C ALA A 71 -53.93 16.21 -18.26
N GLY A 72 -53.36 15.94 -19.44
CA GLY A 72 -54.07 15.94 -20.72
C GLY A 72 -53.13 15.57 -21.86
N GLY A 73 -53.47 14.54 -22.64
CA GLY A 73 -52.62 14.03 -23.72
C GLY A 73 -53.17 14.29 -25.11
N VAL A 74 -52.30 14.14 -26.12
CA VAL A 74 -52.63 13.92 -27.54
C VAL A 74 -51.46 13.18 -28.18
N GLY A 75 -51.75 12.17 -29.01
CA GLY A 75 -50.75 11.47 -29.78
C GLY A 75 -50.69 11.98 -31.22
N LEU A 76 -49.52 11.87 -31.86
CA LEU A 76 -49.41 11.80 -33.31
C LEU A 76 -48.39 10.73 -33.72
N ASP A 77 -48.80 9.97 -34.74
CA ASP A 77 -48.03 8.97 -35.47
C ASP A 77 -46.98 9.64 -36.36
N LEU A 78 -45.84 8.98 -36.59
CA LEU A 78 -45.11 8.99 -37.86
C LEU A 78 -44.02 7.90 -37.86
N THR A 79 -43.99 7.13 -38.95
CA THR A 79 -43.16 5.93 -39.14
C THR A 79 -41.84 6.23 -39.89
N PRO A 80 -40.85 5.30 -39.91
CA PRO A 80 -39.45 5.65 -40.19
C PRO A 80 -39.03 5.44 -41.66
N SER A 81 -37.98 6.17 -42.10
CA SER A 81 -37.30 5.93 -43.37
C SER A 81 -35.91 5.30 -43.19
N ARG A 82 -35.61 4.29 -44.02
CA ARG A 82 -34.34 3.55 -44.07
C ARG A 82 -33.54 3.94 -45.32
N SER A 83 -32.22 4.02 -45.18
CA SER A 83 -31.22 3.68 -46.21
C SER A 83 -29.95 3.26 -45.46
N ARG A 84 -29.45 2.01 -45.51
CA ARG A 84 -28.82 1.28 -46.64
C ARG A 84 -27.82 2.18 -47.38
N SER A 85 -26.53 2.13 -47.06
CA SER A 85 -25.54 1.05 -47.29
C SER A 85 -24.86 1.16 -48.65
N SER A 86 -23.55 1.40 -48.64
CA SER A 86 -22.61 0.82 -49.61
C SER A 86 -21.20 0.74 -49.00
N THR A 87 -20.49 -0.33 -49.36
CA THR A 87 -19.13 -0.65 -48.91
C THR A 87 -18.23 -0.69 -50.15
N VAL A 88 -17.09 -0.02 -50.16
CA VAL A 88 -15.97 -0.40 -51.06
C VAL A 88 -14.60 0.05 -50.55
N ASN A 89 -13.78 -0.95 -50.24
CA ASN A 89 -12.34 -1.16 -50.48
C ASN A 89 -11.30 -0.02 -50.50
N ALA A 90 -10.14 -0.39 -49.93
CA ALA A 90 -8.89 0.34 -49.93
C ALA A 90 -8.22 0.44 -51.31
N SER A 91 -7.33 1.43 -51.45
CA SER A 91 -6.15 1.32 -52.32
C SER A 91 -4.96 2.07 -51.72
N THR A 92 -3.78 1.48 -51.89
CA THR A 92 -2.46 1.97 -51.49
C THR A 92 -2.05 3.17 -52.33
N LEU A 93 -1.31 4.14 -51.77
CA LEU A 93 -0.27 4.85 -52.53
C LEU A 93 0.70 5.62 -51.59
N SER A 94 1.98 5.43 -51.84
CA SER A 94 3.09 6.14 -51.19
C SER A 94 3.69 7.18 -52.14
N ARG A 95 4.02 8.38 -51.63
CA ARG A 95 5.21 9.15 -52.06
C ARG A 95 5.47 10.38 -51.19
N THR A 96 6.72 10.84 -51.27
CA THR A 96 7.37 11.82 -50.38
C THR A 96 7.51 13.20 -51.07
N PRO A 97 8.40 14.13 -50.68
CA PRO A 97 8.00 15.43 -50.12
C PRO A 97 8.31 16.63 -51.04
N THR A 98 7.78 17.80 -50.69
CA THR A 98 8.14 19.08 -51.34
C THR A 98 8.72 20.08 -50.35
N ASN A 99 9.96 20.48 -50.62
CA ASN A 99 10.69 21.55 -49.94
C ASN A 99 10.31 22.91 -50.59
N SER A 100 10.12 23.97 -49.79
CA SER A 100 10.29 25.34 -50.28
C SER A 100 10.54 26.33 -49.14
N THR A 101 11.75 26.87 -49.10
CA THR A 101 12.22 27.98 -48.25
C THR A 101 11.84 29.35 -48.83
N THR A 102 11.51 30.32 -47.98
CA THR A 102 11.79 31.77 -48.21
C THR A 102 11.90 32.54 -46.89
N ASN A 103 12.58 33.69 -46.93
CA ASN A 103 13.21 34.40 -45.80
C ASN A 103 12.44 35.65 -45.30
N ALA A 104 13.02 36.23 -44.23
CA ALA A 104 12.91 37.61 -43.70
C ALA A 104 11.76 37.86 -42.70
N SER A 105 11.95 38.33 -41.45
CA SER A 105 12.92 39.25 -40.79
C SER A 105 12.35 40.66 -40.58
N THR A 106 11.97 40.97 -39.33
CA THR A 106 12.02 42.34 -38.77
C THR A 106 12.18 42.33 -37.25
N THR A 107 13.04 43.24 -36.77
CA THR A 107 13.33 43.70 -35.39
C THR A 107 12.08 44.31 -34.69
N THR A 108 11.97 44.60 -33.37
CA THR A 108 12.94 44.99 -32.30
C THR A 108 12.30 44.86 -30.89
N THR A 109 13.01 44.25 -29.92
CA THR A 109 13.31 44.61 -28.47
C THR A 109 12.33 45.47 -27.57
N PRO A 110 12.56 45.70 -26.25
CA PRO A 110 11.99 44.88 -25.16
C PRO A 110 11.36 45.66 -23.96
N LEU A 111 10.39 45.09 -23.20
CA LEU A 111 9.91 45.71 -21.93
C LEU A 111 9.48 44.71 -20.83
N THR A 112 10.06 44.91 -19.64
CA THR A 112 9.60 44.56 -18.27
C THR A 112 10.03 45.74 -17.36
N PRO A 113 9.61 45.90 -16.08
CA PRO A 113 8.80 45.03 -15.21
C PRO A 113 7.68 45.72 -14.36
N SER A 114 6.78 44.92 -13.77
CA SER A 114 5.99 45.23 -12.53
C SER A 114 5.14 44.00 -12.17
N SER A 115 5.33 43.26 -11.07
CA SER A 115 5.07 43.56 -9.65
C SER A 115 3.57 43.67 -9.25
N SER A 116 2.96 42.53 -8.88
CA SER A 116 2.02 42.42 -7.73
C SER A 116 1.54 40.97 -7.55
N ALA A 117 1.62 40.45 -6.33
CA ALA A 117 0.92 39.24 -5.92
C ALA A 117 -0.42 39.63 -5.27
N PRO A 118 -1.49 38.82 -5.40
CA PRO A 118 -2.67 38.89 -4.56
C PRO A 118 -2.64 37.82 -3.45
N ASP A 119 -3.14 38.19 -2.27
CA ASP A 119 -3.11 37.37 -1.05
C ASP A 119 -3.98 36.10 -1.10
N VAL A 120 -3.51 35.05 -0.41
CA VAL A 120 -4.30 33.86 -0.08
C VAL A 120 -4.71 33.93 1.40
N PRO A 121 -6.01 33.84 1.76
CA PRO A 121 -6.43 33.83 3.15
C PRO A 121 -6.14 32.49 3.83
N THR A 122 -5.27 32.49 4.84
CA THR A 122 -4.94 31.32 5.64
C THR A 122 -6.13 30.86 6.48
N THR A 123 -6.72 29.71 6.13
CA THR A 123 -7.73 29.05 6.97
C THR A 123 -7.06 28.46 8.21
N GLN A 124 -7.53 28.82 9.40
CA GLN A 124 -7.02 28.28 10.67
C GLN A 124 -7.61 26.90 10.96
N THR A 125 -6.76 25.89 11.12
CA THR A 125 -7.15 24.58 11.68
C THR A 125 -6.87 24.57 13.18
N ILE A 126 -7.93 24.45 13.99
CA ILE A 126 -7.84 24.44 15.45
C ILE A 126 -7.48 23.04 15.93
N LEU A 127 -6.21 22.81 16.32
CA LEU A 127 -5.81 21.77 17.28
C LEU A 127 -4.37 22.00 17.76
N SER A 128 -4.20 22.94 18.70
CA SER A 128 -2.93 23.19 19.38
C SER A 128 -3.17 23.35 20.87
N ASN A 129 -2.52 22.53 21.69
CA ASN A 129 -2.25 22.84 23.09
C ASN A 129 -0.89 22.24 23.50
N PRO A 130 -0.18 22.84 24.47
CA PRO A 130 1.29 22.83 24.45
C PRO A 130 1.94 21.64 25.16
N ILE A 131 3.15 21.28 24.69
CA ILE A 131 4.12 20.48 25.44
C ILE A 131 5.10 21.44 26.13
N GLY A 132 5.35 21.21 27.41
CA GLY A 132 6.24 22.04 28.24
C GLY A 132 7.72 21.69 28.13
N ASP A 133 8.54 22.58 28.69
CA ASP A 133 10.01 22.56 28.76
C ASP A 133 10.69 21.19 28.97
N SER A 134 11.85 21.02 28.34
CA SER A 134 13.09 20.74 29.11
C SER A 134 14.39 20.94 28.30
N SER A 135 15.17 21.94 28.76
CA SER A 135 16.65 21.98 28.81
C SER A 135 17.48 21.59 27.60
N SER A 136 18.12 22.60 27.03
CA SER A 136 19.30 22.55 26.15
C SER A 136 20.52 21.85 26.78
N PHE A 137 21.31 21.21 25.91
CA PHE A 137 22.75 21.01 26.13
C PHE A 137 23.51 21.20 24.81
N THR A 138 24.52 22.06 24.81
CA THR A 138 25.40 22.35 23.66
C THR A 138 26.72 21.57 23.76
N PRO A 139 27.33 21.16 22.62
CA PRO A 139 28.64 20.51 22.61
C PRO A 139 29.78 21.52 22.43
N GLY A 140 30.91 21.28 23.10
CA GLY A 140 32.19 21.96 22.88
C GLY A 140 33.32 20.94 23.03
N GLY A 141 34.35 20.99 22.16
CA GLY A 141 35.33 19.90 22.03
C GLY A 141 36.80 20.35 21.93
N SER A 142 37.68 19.37 21.68
CA SER A 142 39.14 19.46 21.40
C SER A 142 40.00 20.03 22.54
N SER A 143 41.19 19.51 22.91
CA SER A 143 42.27 18.94 22.10
C SER A 143 43.36 18.23 22.95
N SER A 144 44.29 17.56 22.24
CA SER A 144 45.59 16.93 22.58
C SER A 144 46.49 17.57 23.69
N ALA A 145 47.55 16.95 24.25
CA ALA A 145 48.50 15.95 23.70
C ALA A 145 49.39 15.23 24.76
N SER A 146 50.26 14.30 24.30
CA SER A 146 51.49 13.72 24.92
C SER A 146 51.34 12.71 26.09
N GLY A 147 52.18 11.67 26.21
CA GLY A 147 53.20 11.12 25.28
C GLY A 147 53.98 9.92 25.89
N GLY A 148 54.78 9.20 25.08
CA GLY A 148 55.83 8.27 25.54
C GLY A 148 55.55 6.75 25.42
N GLY A 149 56.33 6.06 24.57
CA GLY A 149 56.63 4.62 24.69
C GLY A 149 58.10 4.44 25.16
N PRO A 150 58.81 3.34 24.83
CA PRO A 150 58.40 2.06 24.22
C PRO A 150 58.95 0.81 24.97
N SER A 151 58.63 -0.43 24.52
CA SER A 151 59.64 -1.48 24.20
C SER A 151 59.07 -2.88 23.87
N ALA A 152 59.86 -3.59 23.06
CA ALA A 152 59.69 -4.88 22.39
C ALA A 152 59.29 -6.12 23.23
N GLY A 153 58.75 -7.13 22.52
CA GLY A 153 58.57 -8.50 23.02
C GLY A 153 57.97 -9.46 21.98
N LEU A 154 58.82 -10.02 21.10
CA LEU A 154 58.45 -11.18 20.26
C LEU A 154 58.31 -12.43 21.13
N LEU A 155 57.31 -13.29 20.86
CA LEU A 155 57.45 -14.76 20.93
C LEU A 155 56.29 -15.47 20.23
N SER A 156 56.60 -16.58 19.57
CA SER A 156 55.67 -17.42 18.81
C SER A 156 55.40 -18.71 19.58
N THR A 157 54.12 -19.02 19.82
CA THR A 157 53.62 -20.39 20.06
C THR A 157 52.12 -20.48 19.78
N SER A 158 51.71 -21.29 18.80
CA SER A 158 50.41 -21.98 18.86
C SER A 158 50.54 -23.15 19.84
N PRO A 159 49.47 -23.55 20.57
CA PRO A 159 48.66 -24.65 20.04
C PRO A 159 47.17 -24.69 20.47
N THR A 160 46.43 -25.63 19.84
CA THR A 160 45.24 -26.34 20.35
C THR A 160 43.96 -25.56 20.71
N SER A 161 43.05 -25.53 19.73
CA SER A 161 41.64 -25.94 19.85
C SER A 161 40.99 -26.06 21.24
N ALA A 162 40.08 -25.13 21.54
CA ALA A 162 38.90 -25.38 22.36
C ALA A 162 37.66 -24.84 21.61
N PRO A 163 36.50 -25.54 21.61
CA PRO A 163 35.31 -25.07 20.92
C PRO A 163 34.73 -23.88 21.68
N ASN A 164 34.90 -22.68 21.13
CA ASN A 164 34.40 -21.47 21.75
C ASN A 164 32.87 -21.41 21.57
N LYS A 165 32.12 -21.91 22.58
CA LYS A 165 30.66 -21.75 22.67
C LYS A 165 30.34 -20.28 22.96
N SER A 166 30.44 -19.43 21.95
CA SER A 166 29.86 -18.08 21.97
C SER A 166 28.34 -18.18 21.93
N GLY A 167 27.72 -18.21 23.11
CA GLY A 167 26.26 -18.26 23.30
C GLY A 167 25.52 -16.97 22.94
N SER A 168 25.86 -16.31 21.83
CA SER A 168 24.97 -15.38 21.16
C SER A 168 23.93 -16.19 20.39
N GLY A 169 22.64 -15.93 20.59
CA GLY A 169 21.59 -16.56 19.79
C GLY A 169 21.82 -16.25 18.32
N GLU A 170 22.15 -17.27 17.54
CA GLU A 170 22.66 -17.14 16.19
C GLU A 170 21.59 -16.56 15.26
N PHE A 171 21.96 -15.55 14.46
CA PHE A 171 21.07 -14.90 13.50
C PHE A 171 20.98 -15.79 12.23
N ASP A 172 20.30 -16.93 12.37
CA ASP A 172 20.07 -17.87 11.28
C ASP A 172 18.85 -17.44 10.45
N ILE A 173 19.13 -16.78 9.32
CA ILE A 173 18.10 -16.31 8.39
C ILE A 173 17.39 -17.47 7.66
N ASP A 174 18.05 -18.63 7.54
CA ASP A 174 17.54 -19.78 6.79
C ASP A 174 16.54 -20.58 7.62
N ASP A 175 16.83 -20.78 8.90
CA ASP A 175 15.84 -21.31 9.86
C ASP A 175 14.61 -20.38 9.98
N MET A 176 14.81 -19.06 10.00
CA MET A 176 13.70 -18.11 10.06
C MET A 176 12.82 -18.16 8.80
N ILE A 177 13.41 -18.24 7.60
CA ILE A 177 12.67 -18.44 6.34
C ILE A 177 11.94 -19.78 6.36
N SER A 178 12.59 -20.87 6.79
CA SER A 178 11.98 -22.19 6.88
C SER A 178 10.76 -22.20 7.79
N ARG A 179 10.86 -21.62 9.00
CA ARG A 179 9.75 -21.49 9.96
C ARG A 179 8.60 -20.62 9.45
N LEU A 180 8.88 -19.58 8.67
CA LEU A 180 7.87 -18.75 8.01
C LEU A 180 7.14 -19.55 6.93
N LEU A 181 7.87 -20.21 6.02
CA LEU A 181 7.28 -21.05 4.98
C LEU A 181 6.42 -22.18 5.58
N ASP A 182 6.90 -22.89 6.60
CA ASP A 182 6.14 -23.92 7.32
C ASP A 182 4.84 -23.38 7.94
N ALA A 183 4.88 -22.16 8.48
CA ALA A 183 3.68 -21.48 8.99
C ALA A 183 2.69 -21.17 7.85
N GLY A 184 3.17 -20.72 6.69
CA GLY A 184 2.36 -20.51 5.48
C GLY A 184 1.71 -21.81 4.99
N TYR A 185 2.51 -22.85 4.78
CA TYR A 185 2.06 -24.20 4.39
C TYR A 185 1.15 -24.90 5.41
N SER A 186 1.05 -24.38 6.64
CA SER A 186 0.08 -24.87 7.62
C SER A 186 -1.36 -24.45 7.30
N GLY A 187 -1.56 -23.35 6.58
CA GLY A 187 -2.87 -22.74 6.32
C GLY A 187 -3.63 -22.30 7.59
N LYS A 188 -2.91 -22.11 8.71
CA LYS A 188 -3.47 -21.75 10.03
C LYS A 188 -2.92 -20.40 10.50
N VAL A 189 -3.81 -19.52 10.93
CA VAL A 189 -3.44 -18.29 11.65
C VAL A 189 -3.27 -18.63 13.13
N THR A 190 -2.06 -18.53 13.66
CA THR A 190 -1.74 -18.82 15.06
C THR A 190 -1.68 -17.55 15.91
N LYS A 191 -2.02 -17.66 17.21
CA LYS A 191 -1.99 -16.50 18.14
C LYS A 191 -0.58 -15.91 18.23
N SER A 192 0.44 -16.75 18.42
CA SER A 192 1.85 -16.40 18.31
C SER A 192 2.32 -16.44 16.86
N VAL A 193 3.29 -15.59 16.53
CA VAL A 193 4.11 -15.71 15.30
C VAL A 193 5.08 -16.88 15.47
N CYS A 194 5.57 -17.47 14.37
CA CYS A 194 6.59 -18.52 14.39
C CYS A 194 8.01 -18.02 14.77
N LEU A 195 8.21 -16.70 14.80
CA LEU A 195 9.43 -16.03 15.24
C LEU A 195 9.24 -15.33 16.59
N LYS A 196 10.29 -15.32 17.41
CA LYS A 196 10.37 -14.61 18.70
C LYS A 196 10.58 -13.11 18.45
N ASN A 197 10.12 -12.27 19.38
CA ASN A 197 10.31 -10.82 19.31
C ASN A 197 11.78 -10.38 19.13
N ALA A 198 12.75 -11.14 19.68
CA ALA A 198 14.18 -10.88 19.48
C ALA A 198 14.64 -11.17 18.03
N GLU A 199 14.15 -12.24 17.42
CA GLU A 199 14.42 -12.62 16.02
C GLU A 199 13.81 -11.58 15.07
N ILE A 200 12.55 -11.18 15.33
CA ILE A 200 11.86 -10.08 14.61
C ILE A 200 12.67 -8.79 14.68
N THR A 201 13.14 -8.41 15.88
CA THR A 201 13.96 -7.19 16.05
C THR A 201 15.27 -7.28 15.26
N ALA A 202 15.93 -8.44 15.26
CA ALA A 202 17.18 -8.65 14.52
C ALA A 202 16.97 -8.58 12.99
N ILE A 203 15.91 -9.20 12.45
CA ILE A 203 15.55 -9.10 11.02
C ILE A 203 15.29 -7.64 10.64
N CYS A 204 14.51 -6.92 11.45
CA CYS A 204 14.21 -5.52 11.21
C CYS A 204 15.48 -4.65 11.16
N HIS A 205 16.41 -4.82 12.11
CA HIS A 205 17.68 -4.09 12.09
C HIS A 205 18.52 -4.45 10.84
N ALA A 206 18.69 -5.73 10.53
CA ALA A 206 19.45 -6.17 9.37
C ALA A 206 18.85 -5.64 8.04
N ALA A 207 17.52 -5.72 7.89
CA ALA A 207 16.85 -5.21 6.70
C ALA A 207 16.94 -3.69 6.58
N ARG A 208 16.81 -2.96 7.69
CA ARG A 208 17.01 -1.50 7.74
C ARG A 208 18.40 -1.11 7.25
N ASP A 209 19.44 -1.82 7.69
CA ASP A 209 20.82 -1.51 7.29
C ASP A 209 21.05 -1.78 5.79
N VAL A 210 20.43 -2.85 5.23
CA VAL A 210 20.40 -3.09 3.77
C VAL A 210 19.63 -1.97 3.03
N PHE A 211 18.47 -1.53 3.52
CA PHE A 211 17.74 -0.47 2.83
C PHE A 211 18.49 0.86 2.83
N LEU A 212 19.16 1.21 3.94
CA LEU A 212 19.95 2.44 4.04
C LEU A 212 21.27 2.39 3.25
N SER A 213 21.81 1.20 2.95
CA SER A 213 22.98 1.06 2.08
C SER A 213 22.64 1.17 0.59
N GLN A 214 21.40 0.86 0.20
CA GLN A 214 20.92 0.97 -1.18
C GLN A 214 20.28 2.35 -1.49
N PRO A 215 20.26 2.80 -2.76
CA PRO A 215 19.70 4.10 -3.15
C PRO A 215 18.21 4.29 -2.82
N THR A 216 17.74 5.54 -2.74
CA THR A 216 16.30 5.84 -2.55
C THR A 216 15.47 5.65 -3.84
N LEU A 217 16.13 5.77 -5.00
CA LEU A 217 15.63 5.39 -6.32
C LEU A 217 16.49 4.21 -6.80
N ILE A 218 15.92 3.01 -6.83
CA ILE A 218 16.65 1.77 -7.19
C ILE A 218 16.76 1.66 -8.72
N GLU A 219 17.89 1.23 -9.25
CA GLU A 219 18.08 0.99 -10.68
C GLU A 219 18.30 -0.52 -10.90
N LEU A 220 17.44 -1.16 -11.70
CA LEU A 220 17.38 -2.62 -11.86
C LEU A 220 17.59 -3.06 -13.31
N SER A 221 18.35 -4.15 -13.48
CA SER A 221 18.41 -4.87 -14.75
C SER A 221 17.34 -5.97 -14.81
N PRO A 222 16.77 -6.26 -15.99
CA PRO A 222 15.95 -7.45 -16.19
C PRO A 222 16.81 -8.73 -16.15
N PRO A 223 16.21 -9.93 -15.99
CA PRO A 223 14.78 -10.17 -15.80
C PRO A 223 14.33 -9.86 -14.37
N VAL A 224 13.08 -9.38 -14.19
CA VAL A 224 12.48 -9.10 -12.87
C VAL A 224 10.98 -9.33 -12.88
N LYS A 225 10.44 -9.79 -11.75
CA LYS A 225 8.99 -9.94 -11.52
C LYS A 225 8.50 -8.82 -10.61
N ILE A 226 7.54 -8.05 -11.10
CA ILE A 226 6.98 -6.89 -10.40
C ILE A 226 5.64 -7.26 -9.77
N VAL A 227 5.53 -6.99 -8.48
CA VAL A 227 4.41 -7.39 -7.60
C VAL A 227 3.80 -6.14 -6.97
N GLY A 228 2.48 -6.01 -7.03
CA GLY A 228 1.72 -4.95 -6.37
C GLY A 228 1.37 -5.28 -4.92
N ASP A 229 0.29 -4.68 -4.44
CA ASP A 229 -0.22 -4.80 -3.07
C ASP A 229 -0.40 -6.26 -2.63
N VAL A 230 -0.05 -6.56 -1.37
CA VAL A 230 -0.18 -7.90 -0.76
C VAL A 230 -1.05 -7.87 0.50
N HIS A 231 -1.09 -6.76 1.23
CA HIS A 231 -1.99 -6.49 2.37
C HIS A 231 -2.20 -7.68 3.32
N GLY A 232 -1.11 -8.26 3.85
CA GLY A 232 -1.19 -9.35 4.82
C GLY A 232 -1.88 -10.65 4.33
N GLN A 233 -2.09 -10.83 3.02
CA GLN A 233 -2.62 -12.07 2.42
C GLN A 233 -1.51 -13.12 2.27
N TYR A 234 -0.91 -13.52 3.40
CA TYR A 234 0.29 -14.36 3.43
C TYR A 234 0.18 -15.67 2.65
N SER A 235 -0.99 -16.32 2.72
CA SER A 235 -1.25 -17.57 1.97
C SER A 235 -1.23 -17.36 0.44
N ASP A 236 -1.59 -16.18 -0.05
CA ASP A 236 -1.54 -15.83 -1.47
C ASP A 236 -0.13 -15.39 -1.88
N LEU A 237 0.66 -14.80 -0.97
CA LEU A 237 2.10 -14.57 -1.19
C LEU A 237 2.87 -15.91 -1.36
N ILE A 238 2.53 -16.95 -0.59
CA ILE A 238 3.12 -18.29 -0.80
C ILE A 238 2.72 -18.85 -2.18
N ARG A 239 1.45 -18.73 -2.57
CA ARG A 239 0.98 -19.12 -3.92
C ARG A 239 1.69 -18.35 -5.04
N LEU A 240 2.00 -17.08 -4.81
CA LEU A 240 2.71 -16.23 -5.74
C LEU A 240 4.14 -16.75 -5.95
N PHE A 241 4.88 -17.04 -4.89
CA PHE A 241 6.21 -17.66 -5.02
C PHE A 241 6.17 -19.10 -5.56
N GLU A 242 5.12 -19.87 -5.33
CA GLU A 242 4.93 -21.18 -5.98
C GLU A 242 4.71 -21.07 -7.50
N MET A 243 3.96 -20.05 -7.95
CA MET A 243 3.67 -19.81 -9.36
C MET A 243 4.89 -19.23 -10.09
N CYS A 244 5.50 -18.21 -9.50
CA CYS A 244 6.54 -17.40 -10.11
C CYS A 244 7.98 -17.88 -9.80
N GLY A 245 8.17 -18.78 -8.83
CA GLY A 245 9.47 -19.26 -8.38
C GLY A 245 10.00 -18.51 -7.14
N PHE A 246 10.50 -19.26 -6.16
CA PHE A 246 11.02 -18.71 -4.90
C PHE A 246 12.39 -18.01 -5.08
N PRO A 247 12.67 -16.90 -4.36
CA PRO A 247 14.00 -16.29 -4.38
C PRO A 247 15.11 -17.28 -4.00
N PRO A 248 16.23 -17.35 -4.77
CA PRO A 248 16.66 -16.42 -5.81
C PRO A 248 16.38 -16.91 -7.24
N SER A 249 15.50 -17.91 -7.46
CA SER A 249 15.22 -18.44 -8.81
C SER A 249 14.51 -17.45 -9.73
N ALA A 250 13.95 -16.39 -9.16
CA ALA A 250 13.46 -15.21 -9.86
C ALA A 250 13.83 -13.96 -9.05
N ASN A 251 14.16 -12.86 -9.75
CA ASN A 251 14.33 -11.55 -9.14
C ASN A 251 12.97 -10.90 -8.92
N TYR A 252 12.81 -10.15 -7.82
CA TYR A 252 11.54 -9.52 -7.47
C TYR A 252 11.68 -8.03 -7.15
N LEU A 253 10.69 -7.26 -7.60
CA LEU A 253 10.42 -5.90 -7.17
C LEU A 253 8.98 -5.83 -6.67
N PHE A 254 8.78 -5.60 -5.37
CA PHE A 254 7.45 -5.28 -4.85
C PHE A 254 7.25 -3.77 -4.78
N LEU A 255 6.04 -3.31 -5.10
CA LEU A 255 5.70 -1.90 -5.21
C LEU A 255 5.26 -1.25 -3.89
N GLY A 256 4.75 -2.03 -2.92
CA GLY A 256 4.33 -1.51 -1.62
C GLY A 256 3.19 -2.32 -0.99
N ASP A 257 2.61 -1.77 0.08
CA ASP A 257 1.39 -2.21 0.75
C ASP A 257 1.43 -3.71 1.13
N TYR A 258 2.40 -4.02 1.99
CA TYR A 258 2.66 -5.36 2.52
C TYR A 258 1.73 -5.74 3.67
N VAL A 259 1.30 -4.73 4.44
CA VAL A 259 0.61 -4.88 5.73
C VAL A 259 -0.82 -4.31 5.68
N ASP A 260 -1.51 -4.38 6.83
CA ASP A 260 -2.90 -3.99 7.03
C ASP A 260 -3.92 -4.84 6.26
N ARG A 261 -5.20 -4.73 6.68
CA ARG A 261 -6.41 -5.33 6.09
C ARG A 261 -6.48 -6.86 6.10
N GLY A 262 -5.43 -7.55 5.67
CA GLY A 262 -5.33 -9.00 5.71
C GLY A 262 -5.09 -9.58 7.11
N LYS A 263 -4.96 -10.90 7.16
CA LYS A 263 -5.02 -11.68 8.41
C LYS A 263 -3.65 -12.00 9.03
N GLN A 264 -2.58 -11.82 8.26
CA GLN A 264 -1.22 -12.28 8.58
C GLN A 264 -0.16 -11.28 8.08
N SER A 265 -0.32 -10.01 8.44
CA SER A 265 0.62 -8.96 8.03
C SER A 265 2.02 -9.21 8.58
N LEU A 266 2.13 -9.75 9.80
CA LEU A 266 3.42 -10.08 10.41
C LEU A 266 4.17 -11.14 9.62
N GLU A 267 3.56 -12.28 9.27
CA GLU A 267 4.23 -13.30 8.44
C GLU A 267 4.58 -12.78 7.04
N THR A 268 3.70 -11.98 6.43
CA THR A 268 3.95 -11.34 5.12
C THR A 268 5.20 -10.48 5.17
N ILE A 269 5.26 -9.46 6.03
CA ILE A 269 6.41 -8.56 6.06
C ILE A 269 7.69 -9.29 6.53
N LEU A 270 7.60 -10.22 7.48
CA LEU A 270 8.77 -10.96 7.96
C LEU A 270 9.40 -11.81 6.85
N LEU A 271 8.61 -12.51 6.03
CA LEU A 271 9.17 -13.29 4.92
C LEU A 271 9.83 -12.38 3.86
N LEU A 272 9.20 -11.25 3.54
CA LEU A 272 9.74 -10.28 2.58
C LEU A 272 11.05 -9.66 3.10
N LEU A 273 11.13 -9.27 4.37
CA LEU A 273 12.36 -8.76 5.00
C LEU A 273 13.45 -9.85 5.07
N CYS A 274 13.10 -11.10 5.37
CA CYS A 274 14.06 -12.20 5.36
C CYS A 274 14.66 -12.43 3.97
N TYR A 275 13.84 -12.42 2.91
CA TYR A 275 14.36 -12.48 1.54
C TYR A 275 15.17 -11.24 1.15
N LYS A 276 14.81 -10.05 1.65
CA LYS A 276 15.63 -8.85 1.42
C LYS A 276 17.01 -8.94 2.07
N VAL A 277 17.10 -9.48 3.29
CA VAL A 277 18.37 -9.69 3.98
C VAL A 277 19.19 -10.79 3.32
N LYS A 278 18.55 -11.89 2.89
CA LYS A 278 19.25 -13.03 2.27
C LYS A 278 19.70 -12.77 0.82
N TYR A 279 18.91 -12.03 0.05
CA TYR A 279 19.16 -11.77 -1.37
C TYR A 279 19.06 -10.28 -1.71
N PRO A 280 19.94 -9.42 -1.12
CA PRO A 280 19.81 -7.96 -1.20
C PRO A 280 19.84 -7.41 -2.64
N GLU A 281 20.51 -8.11 -3.56
CA GLU A 281 20.69 -7.71 -4.97
C GLU A 281 19.73 -8.41 -5.94
N ASN A 282 18.83 -9.28 -5.45
CA ASN A 282 17.82 -9.98 -6.27
C ASN A 282 16.39 -9.73 -5.79
N PHE A 283 16.21 -9.17 -4.59
CA PHE A 283 14.92 -8.97 -3.94
C PHE A 283 14.79 -7.51 -3.50
N PHE A 284 13.77 -6.81 -4.01
CA PHE A 284 13.58 -5.37 -3.81
C PHE A 284 12.15 -5.08 -3.35
N LEU A 285 12.05 -4.15 -2.40
CA LEU A 285 10.81 -3.77 -1.73
C LEU A 285 10.76 -2.24 -1.73
N LEU A 286 9.81 -1.66 -2.47
CA LEU A 286 9.52 -0.23 -2.40
C LEU A 286 8.61 0.08 -1.20
N ARG A 287 8.43 1.36 -0.90
CA ARG A 287 7.47 1.84 0.09
C ARG A 287 6.09 2.01 -0.53
N GLY A 288 5.06 1.43 0.07
CA GLY A 288 3.67 1.79 -0.18
C GLY A 288 3.15 2.84 0.81
N ASN A 289 1.92 3.31 0.61
CA ASN A 289 1.31 4.28 1.52
C ASN A 289 0.89 3.65 2.85
N HIS A 290 0.69 2.33 2.90
CA HIS A 290 0.46 1.60 4.14
C HIS A 290 1.74 1.42 4.98
N GLU A 291 2.94 1.58 4.43
CA GLU A 291 4.20 1.54 5.20
C GLU A 291 4.50 2.87 5.91
N CYS A 292 3.58 3.35 6.76
CA CYS A 292 3.77 4.52 7.63
C CYS A 292 3.05 4.38 8.98
N ALA A 293 3.40 5.24 9.94
CA ALA A 293 2.82 5.17 11.29
C ALA A 293 1.31 5.46 11.28
N ASN A 294 0.88 6.46 10.52
CA ASN A 294 -0.52 6.93 10.52
C ASN A 294 -1.50 5.88 9.98
N VAL A 295 -1.14 5.21 8.88
CA VAL A 295 -2.02 4.22 8.23
C VAL A 295 -2.05 2.90 9.01
N THR A 296 -0.89 2.33 9.36
CA THR A 296 -0.81 1.07 10.14
C THR A 296 -1.48 1.16 11.51
N ARG A 297 -1.60 2.37 12.08
CA ARG A 297 -2.27 2.63 13.35
C ARG A 297 -3.79 2.39 13.31
N VAL A 298 -4.38 2.41 12.11
CA VAL A 298 -5.83 2.34 11.84
C VAL A 298 -6.24 1.04 11.14
N TYR A 299 -5.49 0.60 10.12
CA TYR A 299 -5.96 -0.46 9.21
C TYR A 299 -5.52 -1.90 9.57
N GLY A 300 -4.93 -2.09 10.76
CA GLY A 300 -4.87 -3.37 11.45
C GLY A 300 -3.48 -3.84 11.90
N PHE A 301 -2.39 -3.38 11.28
CA PHE A 301 -1.04 -3.86 11.58
C PHE A 301 -0.58 -3.49 12.98
N TYR A 302 -0.92 -2.29 13.47
CA TYR A 302 -0.69 -1.91 14.87
C TYR A 302 -1.37 -2.88 15.85
N ASP A 303 -2.65 -3.20 15.62
CA ASP A 303 -3.40 -4.09 16.51
C ASP A 303 -2.96 -5.55 16.37
N GLU A 304 -2.53 -5.98 15.19
CA GLU A 304 -1.87 -7.28 14.99
C GLU A 304 -0.58 -7.36 15.81
N CYS A 305 0.31 -6.37 15.68
CA CYS A 305 1.55 -6.28 16.47
C CYS A 305 1.26 -6.25 17.98
N LYS A 306 0.33 -5.41 18.43
CA LYS A 306 -0.07 -5.29 19.84
C LYS A 306 -0.61 -6.61 20.41
N ARG A 307 -1.38 -7.36 19.62
CA ARG A 307 -2.05 -8.61 20.02
C ARG A 307 -1.13 -9.84 19.97
N ARG A 308 -0.23 -9.92 18.99
CA ARG A 308 0.60 -11.12 18.70
C ARG A 308 2.04 -10.98 19.20
N CYS A 309 2.53 -9.75 19.33
CA CYS A 309 3.87 -9.40 19.77
C CYS A 309 3.81 -8.37 20.92
N ASN A 310 4.05 -7.08 20.63
CA ASN A 310 3.82 -5.93 21.51
C ASN A 310 3.97 -4.62 20.70
N ILE A 311 3.70 -3.47 21.33
CA ILE A 311 3.80 -2.14 20.69
C ILE A 311 5.24 -1.75 20.31
N LYS A 312 6.26 -2.25 21.03
CA LYS A 312 7.67 -1.98 20.67
C LYS A 312 8.00 -2.60 19.31
N ILE A 313 7.51 -3.81 19.02
CA ILE A 313 7.69 -4.47 17.72
C ILE A 313 7.05 -3.66 16.58
N TRP A 314 5.84 -3.09 16.79
CA TRP A 314 5.25 -2.17 15.80
C TRP A 314 6.15 -0.97 15.53
N LYS A 315 6.67 -0.30 16.58
CA LYS A 315 7.62 0.83 16.40
C LYS A 315 8.87 0.41 15.62
N THR A 316 9.43 -0.75 15.91
CA THR A 316 10.57 -1.31 15.17
C THR A 316 10.25 -1.59 13.70
N PHE A 317 9.00 -1.95 13.34
CA PHE A 317 8.59 -2.00 11.94
C PHE A 317 8.45 -0.61 11.30
N ILE A 318 7.94 0.40 12.01
CA ILE A 318 7.93 1.79 11.52
C ILE A 318 9.35 2.30 11.25
N ASP A 319 10.32 1.97 12.11
CA ASP A 319 11.73 2.31 11.90
C ASP A 319 12.30 1.70 10.60
N VAL A 320 11.85 0.50 10.21
CA VAL A 320 12.19 -0.15 8.92
C VAL A 320 11.47 0.51 7.76
N PHE A 321 10.15 0.73 7.89
CA PHE A 321 9.31 1.32 6.84
C PHE A 321 9.78 2.72 6.45
N ASN A 322 10.21 3.52 7.43
CA ASN A 322 10.82 4.83 7.21
C ASN A 322 12.13 4.79 6.40
N CYS A 323 12.76 3.61 6.30
CA CYS A 323 13.99 3.40 5.53
C CYS A 323 13.75 2.80 4.13
N LEU A 324 12.53 2.42 3.74
CA LEU A 324 12.26 1.81 2.43
C LEU A 324 12.60 2.79 1.27
N PRO A 325 13.13 2.29 0.13
CA PRO A 325 13.26 3.07 -1.10
C PRO A 325 11.88 3.41 -1.68
N ILE A 326 11.79 4.49 -2.45
CA ILE A 326 10.50 5.09 -2.84
C ILE A 326 10.07 4.70 -4.26
N ALA A 327 11.03 4.57 -5.17
CA ALA A 327 10.79 4.20 -6.57
C ALA A 327 11.92 3.32 -7.10
N ALA A 328 11.68 2.68 -8.24
CA ALA A 328 12.70 1.99 -9.01
C ALA A 328 12.61 2.36 -10.51
N VAL A 329 13.70 2.12 -11.24
CA VAL A 329 13.72 2.15 -12.71
C VAL A 329 14.23 0.80 -13.19
N VAL A 330 13.40 0.07 -13.94
CA VAL A 330 13.80 -1.21 -14.57
C VAL A 330 14.27 -0.92 -15.99
N ALA A 331 15.46 -1.43 -16.34
CA ALA A 331 16.09 -1.34 -17.65
C ALA A 331 16.22 0.08 -18.23
N SER A 332 16.26 1.11 -17.37
CA SER A 332 16.18 2.52 -17.77
C SER A 332 14.91 2.91 -18.55
N LYS A 333 13.87 2.05 -18.59
CA LYS A 333 12.68 2.22 -19.45
C LYS A 333 11.34 2.10 -18.73
N ILE A 334 11.28 1.43 -17.58
CA ILE A 334 10.04 1.30 -16.79
C ILE A 334 10.23 2.03 -15.46
N PHE A 335 9.44 3.07 -15.20
CA PHE A 335 9.41 3.76 -13.91
C PHE A 335 8.42 3.05 -12.98
N CYS A 336 8.91 2.60 -11.83
CA CYS A 336 8.16 1.82 -10.85
C CYS A 336 7.98 2.59 -9.54
N VAL A 337 6.74 2.70 -9.07
CA VAL A 337 6.38 3.44 -7.84
C VAL A 337 5.08 2.88 -7.26
N HIS A 338 4.74 3.09 -5.99
CA HIS A 338 3.46 2.62 -5.44
C HIS A 338 2.25 3.39 -5.99
N GLY A 339 2.20 4.69 -5.66
CA GLY A 339 1.14 5.61 -6.05
C GLY A 339 1.31 6.06 -7.49
N GLY A 340 2.08 7.11 -7.75
CA GLY A 340 2.13 7.64 -9.11
C GLY A 340 3.09 8.80 -9.28
N LEU A 341 2.66 9.79 -10.05
CA LEU A 341 3.45 10.96 -10.39
C LEU A 341 3.19 12.10 -9.38
N SER A 342 4.14 13.04 -9.28
CA SER A 342 3.98 14.26 -8.48
C SER A 342 4.09 15.51 -9.35
N PRO A 343 3.29 16.57 -9.12
CA PRO A 343 3.53 17.88 -9.72
C PRO A 343 4.87 18.49 -9.25
N SER A 344 5.40 18.00 -8.12
CA SER A 344 6.69 18.41 -7.55
C SER A 344 7.89 17.63 -8.11
N LEU A 345 7.71 16.67 -9.02
CA LEU A 345 8.80 15.85 -9.57
C LEU A 345 9.51 16.53 -10.76
N GLY A 346 10.48 17.40 -10.45
CA GLY A 346 11.26 18.15 -11.44
C GLY A 346 12.40 17.35 -12.08
N SER A 347 13.03 16.45 -11.30
CA SER A 347 14.10 15.54 -11.72
C SER A 347 14.04 14.21 -10.94
N MET A 348 14.53 13.13 -11.52
CA MET A 348 14.78 11.86 -10.79
C MET A 348 15.69 12.06 -9.57
N ASP A 349 16.55 13.09 -9.58
CA ASP A 349 17.39 13.42 -8.42
C ASP A 349 16.59 13.96 -7.23
N ASP A 350 15.36 14.45 -7.42
CA ASP A 350 14.49 14.83 -6.31
C ASP A 350 14.15 13.59 -5.46
N ILE A 351 13.89 12.45 -6.12
CA ILE A 351 13.67 11.15 -5.44
C ILE A 351 14.98 10.66 -4.80
N ARG A 352 16.12 10.73 -5.52
CA ARG A 352 17.42 10.33 -4.97
C ARG A 352 17.82 11.13 -3.72
N ARG A 353 17.41 12.40 -3.62
CA ARG A 353 17.69 13.29 -2.49
C ARG A 353 16.79 13.08 -1.26
N ILE A 354 15.68 12.35 -1.36
CA ILE A 354 14.82 12.04 -0.21
C ILE A 354 15.66 11.32 0.86
N GLN A 355 15.85 11.99 1.99
CA GLN A 355 16.62 11.47 3.12
C GLN A 355 15.84 10.37 3.85
N ARG A 356 16.54 9.31 4.25
CA ARG A 356 15.98 8.18 5.00
C ARG A 356 16.80 7.96 6.28
N PRO A 357 16.18 7.63 7.43
CA PRO A 357 14.75 7.42 7.63
C PRO A 357 13.91 8.71 7.55
N THR A 358 12.71 8.62 6.99
CA THR A 358 11.68 9.68 7.01
C THR A 358 10.30 9.07 7.18
N ASP A 359 9.36 9.77 7.83
CA ASP A 359 7.94 9.44 7.75
C ASP A 359 7.35 9.92 6.40
N VAL A 360 6.12 9.54 6.09
CA VAL A 360 5.37 10.05 4.93
C VAL A 360 4.70 11.37 5.32
N PRO A 361 5.02 12.50 4.64
CA PRO A 361 4.37 13.78 4.92
C PRO A 361 2.93 13.80 4.41
N ASP A 362 2.12 14.73 4.90
CA ASP A 362 0.73 14.92 4.46
C ASP A 362 0.61 15.54 3.04
N TYR A 363 1.70 16.08 2.49
CA TYR A 363 1.74 16.73 1.17
C TYR A 363 3.15 16.70 0.54
N GLY A 364 3.23 17.00 -0.76
CA GLY A 364 4.46 17.13 -1.52
C GLY A 364 5.02 15.81 -2.06
N LEU A 365 6.21 15.85 -2.67
CA LEU A 365 6.76 14.77 -3.50
C LEU A 365 6.60 13.35 -2.91
N LEU A 366 7.00 13.11 -1.66
CA LEU A 366 6.89 11.78 -1.04
C LEU A 366 5.45 11.37 -0.75
N ASN A 367 4.54 12.31 -0.47
CA ASN A 367 3.11 12.01 -0.37
C ASN A 367 2.59 11.57 -1.74
N ASP A 368 2.88 12.36 -2.77
CA ASP A 368 2.33 12.14 -4.12
C ASP A 368 2.81 10.84 -4.78
N LEU A 369 4.09 10.49 -4.62
CA LEU A 369 4.63 9.23 -5.12
C LEU A 369 3.93 8.01 -4.50
N LEU A 370 3.33 8.15 -3.30
CA LEU A 370 2.66 7.06 -2.58
C LEU A 370 1.12 7.08 -2.69
N TRP A 371 0.50 8.23 -2.97
CA TRP A 371 -0.96 8.43 -2.90
C TRP A 371 -1.64 8.92 -4.18
N SER A 372 -0.90 9.37 -5.20
CA SER A 372 -1.51 9.87 -6.44
C SER A 372 -2.05 8.75 -7.32
N ASP A 373 -3.13 9.03 -8.06
CA ASP A 373 -3.79 8.07 -8.97
C ASP A 373 -3.91 8.61 -10.41
N PRO A 374 -3.84 7.76 -11.45
CA PRO A 374 -4.22 8.14 -12.80
C PRO A 374 -5.73 8.39 -12.90
N SER A 375 -6.14 9.40 -13.68
CA SER A 375 -7.54 9.72 -13.94
C SER A 375 -7.85 9.88 -15.42
N ASP A 376 -9.01 9.38 -15.82
CA ASP A 376 -9.56 9.52 -17.17
C ASP A 376 -10.27 10.87 -17.39
N THR A 377 -10.62 11.58 -16.32
CA THR A 377 -11.32 12.88 -16.35
C THR A 377 -10.39 14.07 -16.18
N ALA A 378 -9.29 13.91 -15.43
CA ALA A 378 -8.33 14.97 -15.20
C ALA A 378 -7.62 15.36 -16.50
N LEU A 379 -7.57 16.67 -16.78
CA LEU A 379 -6.84 17.21 -17.93
C LEU A 379 -5.32 17.21 -17.68
N ASP A 380 -4.92 17.65 -16.48
CA ASP A 380 -3.56 17.68 -15.96
C ASP A 380 -3.49 17.16 -14.52
N TRP A 381 -3.81 17.98 -13.51
CA TRP A 381 -3.79 17.63 -12.08
C TRP A 381 -5.07 18.08 -11.40
N GLU A 382 -5.72 17.19 -10.67
CA GLU A 382 -6.93 17.47 -9.89
C GLU A 382 -6.75 16.94 -8.46
N ASP A 383 -7.46 17.50 -7.47
CA ASP A 383 -7.43 16.96 -6.10
C ASP A 383 -8.00 15.53 -6.08
N ASN A 384 -7.33 14.59 -5.41
CA ASN A 384 -7.79 13.20 -5.37
C ASN A 384 -9.04 13.06 -4.48
N GLU A 385 -10.11 12.41 -4.97
CA GLU A 385 -11.33 12.13 -4.20
C GLU A 385 -11.08 11.28 -2.94
N ARG A 386 -9.91 10.62 -2.83
CA ARG A 386 -9.44 9.98 -1.59
C ARG A 386 -9.15 10.95 -0.43
N GLY A 387 -9.03 12.26 -0.72
CA GLY A 387 -8.71 13.30 0.26
C GLY A 387 -7.22 13.44 0.57
N VAL A 388 -6.33 12.92 -0.28
CA VAL A 388 -4.86 12.99 -0.13
C VAL A 388 -4.19 12.93 -1.51
N SER A 389 -3.21 13.80 -1.74
CA SER A 389 -2.55 14.00 -3.04
C SER A 389 -3.54 14.29 -4.20
N TYR A 390 -3.12 13.98 -5.42
CA TYR A 390 -3.71 14.40 -6.69
C TYR A 390 -4.06 13.21 -7.59
N CYS A 391 -5.08 13.41 -8.41
CA CYS A 391 -5.30 12.66 -9.64
C CYS A 391 -4.48 13.27 -10.78
N PHE A 392 -3.93 12.45 -11.68
CA PHE A 392 -3.17 12.93 -12.86
C PHE A 392 -3.70 12.40 -14.20
N GLY A 393 -3.79 13.30 -15.17
CA GLY A 393 -4.32 13.04 -16.50
C GLY A 393 -3.33 12.42 -17.48
N LYS A 394 -3.85 11.96 -18.62
CA LYS A 394 -3.09 11.37 -19.74
C LYS A 394 -1.96 12.28 -20.26
N THR A 395 -2.19 13.59 -20.25
CA THR A 395 -1.20 14.61 -20.64
C THR A 395 0.05 14.56 -19.75
N VAL A 396 -0.13 14.36 -18.44
CA VAL A 396 0.96 14.27 -17.47
C VAL A 396 1.78 13.00 -17.71
N ILE A 397 1.11 11.86 -17.93
CA ILE A 397 1.76 10.57 -18.25
C ILE A 397 2.65 10.72 -19.50
N GLY A 398 2.09 11.23 -20.61
CA GLY A 398 2.84 11.42 -21.85
C GLY A 398 4.02 12.40 -21.70
N ALA A 399 3.82 13.51 -20.99
CA ALA A 399 4.88 14.49 -20.76
C ALA A 399 6.00 13.96 -19.84
N PHE A 400 5.67 13.13 -18.84
CA PHE A 400 6.63 12.48 -17.95
C PHE A 400 7.50 11.48 -18.72
N LEU A 401 6.87 10.56 -19.45
CA LEU A 401 7.56 9.54 -20.23
C LEU A 401 8.50 10.15 -21.27
N ALA A 402 8.01 11.14 -22.04
CA ALA A 402 8.82 11.86 -23.03
C ALA A 402 9.97 12.67 -22.41
N ARG A 403 9.82 13.19 -21.18
CA ARG A 403 10.88 13.95 -20.49
C ARG A 403 12.05 13.07 -20.05
N TYR A 404 11.76 11.85 -19.60
CA TYR A 404 12.74 10.96 -18.99
C TYR A 404 13.16 9.76 -19.87
N ASP A 405 12.68 9.72 -21.13
CA ASP A 405 12.88 8.62 -22.09
C ASP A 405 12.44 7.25 -21.52
N PHE A 406 11.30 7.23 -20.83
CA PHE A 406 10.66 6.01 -20.35
C PHE A 406 9.55 5.55 -21.31
N ASP A 407 9.31 4.24 -21.35
CA ASP A 407 8.29 3.61 -22.19
C ASP A 407 7.02 3.26 -21.39
N LEU A 408 7.15 3.06 -20.06
CA LEU A 408 6.08 2.57 -19.18
C LEU A 408 6.18 3.13 -17.75
N ILE A 409 5.06 3.52 -17.17
CA ILE A 409 4.88 3.66 -15.70
C ILE A 409 4.26 2.37 -15.17
N CYS A 410 4.81 1.80 -14.11
CA CYS A 410 4.30 0.61 -13.44
C CYS A 410 4.01 0.92 -11.97
N ARG A 411 2.73 0.83 -11.57
CA ARG A 411 2.26 1.23 -10.24
C ARG A 411 1.29 0.23 -9.59
N ALA A 412 0.91 0.46 -8.33
CA ALA A 412 0.04 -0.45 -7.58
C ALA A 412 -1.19 0.26 -6.97
N HIS A 413 -1.45 0.22 -5.66
CA HIS A 413 -2.36 1.10 -4.88
C HIS A 413 -3.88 1.08 -5.23
N MET A 414 -4.27 0.53 -6.39
CA MET A 414 -5.66 0.39 -6.82
C MET A 414 -5.99 -1.06 -7.14
N VAL A 415 -7.04 -1.58 -6.51
CA VAL A 415 -7.63 -2.87 -6.87
C VAL A 415 -8.24 -2.78 -8.27
N VAL A 416 -7.90 -3.75 -9.11
CA VAL A 416 -8.34 -3.88 -10.52
C VAL A 416 -8.78 -5.32 -10.78
N GLU A 417 -9.80 -5.51 -11.63
CA GLU A 417 -10.54 -6.78 -11.74
C GLU A 417 -9.64 -7.99 -12.07
N ASP A 418 -8.80 -7.86 -13.11
CA ASP A 418 -7.86 -8.90 -13.55
C ASP A 418 -6.51 -8.90 -12.80
N GLY A 419 -6.38 -8.11 -11.73
CA GLY A 419 -5.13 -7.93 -10.99
C GLY A 419 -4.07 -7.08 -11.72
N TYR A 420 -4.31 -6.74 -12.99
CA TYR A 420 -3.56 -5.69 -13.69
C TYR A 420 -4.50 -4.90 -14.61
N GLU A 421 -4.15 -3.64 -14.89
CA GLU A 421 -4.92 -2.79 -15.81
C GLU A 421 -4.01 -1.82 -16.55
N PHE A 422 -4.15 -1.75 -17.87
CA PHE A 422 -3.42 -0.80 -18.71
C PHE A 422 -4.19 0.51 -18.89
N TRP A 423 -3.49 1.62 -18.70
CA TRP A 423 -3.97 2.98 -18.88
C TRP A 423 -3.24 3.66 -20.04
N ASN A 424 -3.84 4.72 -20.59
CA ASN A 424 -3.26 5.62 -21.59
C ASN A 424 -2.47 4.90 -22.71
N GLU A 425 -3.18 4.13 -23.56
CA GLU A 425 -2.57 3.39 -24.68
C GLU A 425 -1.44 2.42 -24.26
N ARG A 426 -1.53 1.88 -23.04
CA ARG A 426 -0.58 0.96 -22.38
C ARG A 426 0.73 1.59 -21.91
N THR A 427 0.78 2.92 -21.79
CA THR A 427 1.94 3.66 -21.26
C THR A 427 1.97 3.76 -19.73
N LEU A 428 0.88 3.37 -19.05
CA LEU A 428 0.86 3.10 -17.61
C LEU A 428 0.19 1.74 -17.36
N VAL A 429 0.67 1.00 -16.37
CA VAL A 429 0.04 -0.22 -15.85
C VAL A 429 -0.11 -0.16 -14.34
N THR A 430 -1.30 -0.49 -13.86
CA THR A 430 -1.59 -0.79 -12.46
C THR A 430 -1.43 -2.30 -12.24
N ILE A 431 -0.76 -2.72 -11.18
CA ILE A 431 -0.60 -4.12 -10.75
C ILE A 431 -1.09 -4.25 -9.31
N PHE A 432 -1.95 -5.22 -9.06
CA PHE A 432 -2.49 -5.53 -7.75
C PHE A 432 -2.38 -7.02 -7.49
N SER A 433 -1.76 -7.44 -6.39
CA SER A 433 -1.34 -8.84 -6.19
C SER A 433 -2.08 -9.58 -5.07
N ALA A 434 -3.05 -8.92 -4.42
CA ALA A 434 -3.93 -9.49 -3.40
C ALA A 434 -5.28 -9.93 -4.01
N PRO A 435 -5.49 -11.23 -4.31
CA PRO A 435 -6.71 -11.72 -4.93
C PRO A 435 -7.88 -11.77 -3.94
N ASN A 436 -9.10 -11.47 -4.40
CA ASN A 436 -10.29 -11.22 -3.59
C ASN A 436 -10.00 -10.28 -2.39
N TYR A 437 -9.54 -9.08 -2.71
CA TYR A 437 -9.19 -8.05 -1.74
C TYR A 437 -10.33 -7.80 -0.75
N CYS A 438 -9.99 -7.65 0.53
CA CYS A 438 -10.91 -7.54 1.66
C CYS A 438 -11.97 -8.67 1.79
N GLY A 439 -12.00 -9.67 0.88
CA GLY A 439 -13.10 -10.62 0.73
C GLY A 439 -14.35 -10.05 0.04
N GLU A 440 -14.23 -8.91 -0.66
CA GLU A 440 -15.37 -8.14 -1.20
C GLU A 440 -15.32 -7.92 -2.72
N PHE A 441 -14.12 -7.88 -3.32
CA PHE A 441 -13.94 -7.43 -4.70
C PHE A 441 -13.89 -8.57 -5.74
N ASP A 442 -13.71 -9.82 -5.31
CA ASP A 442 -13.55 -11.01 -6.19
C ASP A 442 -12.47 -10.87 -7.29
N ASN A 443 -11.58 -9.89 -7.17
CA ASN A 443 -10.52 -9.60 -8.13
C ASN A 443 -9.45 -10.70 -8.18
N PHE A 444 -8.74 -10.77 -9.30
CA PHE A 444 -7.52 -11.55 -9.43
C PHE A 444 -6.34 -10.78 -8.81
N GLY A 445 -5.27 -11.49 -8.50
CA GLY A 445 -3.95 -10.90 -8.28
C GLY A 445 -3.10 -11.12 -9.53
N ALA A 446 -2.25 -10.16 -9.91
CA ALA A 446 -1.29 -10.35 -11.00
C ALA A 446 0.16 -10.14 -10.55
N VAL A 447 1.09 -10.69 -11.33
CA VAL A 447 2.53 -10.38 -11.30
C VAL A 447 2.97 -10.09 -12.72
N MET A 448 3.69 -8.98 -12.94
CA MET A 448 4.27 -8.64 -14.24
C MET A 448 5.71 -9.15 -14.32
N SER A 449 5.96 -10.13 -15.17
CA SER A 449 7.30 -10.57 -15.55
C SER A 449 7.85 -9.66 -16.65
N VAL A 450 8.98 -9.00 -16.39
CA VAL A 450 9.77 -8.26 -17.38
C VAL A 450 10.97 -9.13 -17.77
N SER A 451 11.05 -9.49 -19.05
CA SER A 451 12.15 -10.26 -19.64
C SER A 451 13.36 -9.40 -20.01
N GLU A 452 14.47 -10.03 -20.38
CA GLU A 452 15.68 -9.34 -20.86
C GLU A 452 15.41 -8.48 -22.12
N ASP A 453 14.53 -8.95 -23.00
CA ASP A 453 14.04 -8.23 -24.19
C ASP A 453 12.96 -7.16 -23.88
N LEU A 454 12.74 -6.84 -22.59
CA LEU A 454 11.71 -5.92 -22.09
C LEU A 454 10.26 -6.30 -22.43
N LEU A 455 10.01 -7.54 -22.85
CA LEU A 455 8.65 -8.06 -23.00
C LEU A 455 8.01 -8.22 -21.61
N CYS A 456 6.91 -7.52 -21.38
CA CYS A 456 6.07 -7.63 -20.18
C CYS A 456 4.99 -8.71 -20.38
N ALA A 457 4.98 -9.72 -19.52
CA ALA A 457 3.97 -10.78 -19.45
C ALA A 457 3.33 -10.83 -18.06
N PHE A 458 2.07 -11.28 -17.96
CA PHE A 458 1.32 -11.29 -16.70
C PHE A 458 0.97 -12.70 -16.25
N GLU A 459 1.27 -13.03 -14.99
CA GLU A 459 0.90 -14.28 -14.34
C GLU A 459 -0.21 -14.01 -13.31
N LEU A 460 -1.33 -14.74 -13.39
CA LEU A 460 -2.56 -14.40 -12.68
C LEU A 460 -2.92 -15.40 -11.57
N LEU A 461 -3.01 -14.91 -10.34
CA LEU A 461 -3.56 -15.60 -9.19
C LEU A 461 -5.09 -15.45 -9.16
N LYS A 462 -5.79 -16.57 -9.36
CA LYS A 462 -7.25 -16.62 -9.16
C LYS A 462 -7.65 -16.36 -7.70
N PRO A 463 -8.76 -15.66 -7.44
CA PRO A 463 -9.37 -15.62 -6.11
C PRO A 463 -9.73 -17.03 -5.65
N LEU A 464 -9.42 -17.35 -4.39
CA LEU A 464 -9.76 -18.62 -3.75
C LEU A 464 -10.43 -18.37 -2.40
N ASP A 465 -11.50 -19.10 -2.11
CA ASP A 465 -12.10 -19.11 -0.78
C ASP A 465 -11.15 -19.74 0.27
N THR A 466 -11.41 -19.51 1.56
CA THR A 466 -10.54 -20.00 2.65
C THR A 466 -10.38 -21.53 2.67
N ALA A 467 -11.35 -22.31 2.18
CA ALA A 467 -11.26 -23.77 2.09
C ALA A 467 -10.54 -24.24 0.82
N GLN A 468 -10.70 -23.55 -0.31
CA GLN A 468 -9.90 -23.74 -1.52
C GLN A 468 -8.42 -23.45 -1.25
N LEU A 469 -8.11 -22.30 -0.64
CA LEU A 469 -6.76 -21.86 -0.29
C LEU A 469 -6.04 -22.88 0.61
N LYS A 470 -6.70 -23.36 1.66
CA LYS A 470 -6.20 -24.45 2.52
C LYS A 470 -5.97 -25.76 1.76
N ARG A 471 -6.82 -26.11 0.80
CA ARG A 471 -6.68 -27.33 0.00
C ARG A 471 -5.48 -27.27 -0.95
N GLU A 472 -5.24 -26.12 -1.60
CA GLU A 472 -4.08 -25.94 -2.47
C GLU A 472 -2.78 -25.92 -1.67
N LEU A 473 -2.67 -25.16 -0.57
CA LEU A 473 -1.47 -25.19 0.29
C LEU A 473 -1.16 -26.60 0.83
N ALA A 474 -2.19 -27.34 1.28
CA ALA A 474 -2.03 -28.73 1.74
C ALA A 474 -1.68 -29.72 0.61
N LYS A 475 -1.93 -29.36 -0.66
CA LYS A 475 -1.56 -30.15 -1.86
C LYS A 475 -0.12 -29.84 -2.26
N THR A 476 0.31 -28.57 -2.25
CA THR A 476 1.73 -28.22 -2.49
C THR A 476 2.63 -28.77 -1.38
N ARG A 477 2.26 -28.63 -0.10
CA ARG A 477 3.02 -29.23 1.02
C ARG A 477 3.26 -30.74 0.84
N ARG A 478 2.25 -31.48 0.38
CA ARG A 478 2.37 -32.94 0.11
C ARG A 478 3.30 -33.25 -1.07
N ARG A 479 3.32 -32.40 -2.10
CA ARG A 479 4.27 -32.52 -3.23
C ARG A 479 5.71 -32.27 -2.76
N LEU A 480 5.95 -31.22 -1.97
CA LEU A 480 7.25 -30.90 -1.40
C LEU A 480 7.78 -32.03 -0.50
N SER A 481 6.95 -32.58 0.40
CA SER A 481 7.36 -33.73 1.21
C SER A 481 7.69 -34.96 0.36
N ALA A 482 6.92 -35.21 -0.72
CA ALA A 482 7.16 -36.34 -1.61
C ALA A 482 8.48 -36.21 -2.38
N SER A 483 8.82 -35.00 -2.87
CA SER A 483 10.10 -34.77 -3.57
C SER A 483 11.31 -34.96 -2.66
N VAL A 484 11.23 -34.54 -1.39
CA VAL A 484 12.31 -34.77 -0.40
C VAL A 484 12.49 -36.26 -0.12
N THR A 485 11.41 -37.03 0.01
CA THR A 485 11.50 -38.50 0.19
C THR A 485 11.92 -39.28 -1.06
N ALA A 486 11.89 -38.65 -2.24
CA ALA A 486 12.17 -39.30 -3.52
C ALA A 486 13.61 -39.09 -4.02
N ALA A 487 14.45 -38.33 -3.31
CA ALA A 487 15.87 -38.16 -3.63
C ALA A 487 16.67 -39.40 -3.16
N PRO A 488 17.15 -40.28 -4.06
CA PRO A 488 17.93 -41.44 -3.68
C PRO A 488 19.42 -41.09 -3.61
N GLY A 489 20.17 -41.80 -2.77
CA GLY A 489 21.63 -41.77 -2.87
C GLY A 489 22.10 -42.44 -4.17
N SER A 490 22.97 -41.74 -4.89
CA SER A 490 23.92 -42.29 -5.87
C SER A 490 25.26 -41.61 -5.59
N THR A 491 26.25 -42.26 -4.96
CA THR A 491 27.16 -43.29 -5.53
C THR A 491 27.97 -42.73 -6.70
#